data_AF-A0A3C1CIU6-F1
#
_entry.id   AF-A0A3C1CIU6-F1
#
_cell.length_a   1.000
_cell.length_b   1.000
_cell.length_c   1.000
_cell.angle_alpha   90.00
_cell.angle_beta   90.00
_cell.angle_gamma   90.00
#
_symmetry.space_group_name_H-M   'P 1'
#
loop_
_entity.id
_entity.type
_entity.pdbx_description
1 polymer ?
#
loop_
_entity_poly.entity_id
_entity_poly.type
_entity_poly.pdbx_seq_one_letter_code
_entity_poly.pdbx_strand_id
1 'polypeptide(L)'
;MPINYTHAVHPRLAERKASGPTKTRDVTRLHHPNPILRFNARAGLAITVVVGTMWAAYVFAAIALVSLPDNIHSKQELILWISSSFLQLVLLPIIIVGQNIQARASDKRAEDTYKDADAVLHESVEIQAHLKAQDAEIEKILQMVEGMRSAS
;
A
#
# COMPACT_ATOMS: atom_id res chain seq x y z
N MET A 1 -7.94 21.49 42.24
CA MET A 1 -6.99 21.99 41.20
C MET A 1 -7.56 21.60 39.85
N PRO A 2 -7.89 22.54 38.95
CA PRO A 2 -8.29 22.17 37.60
C PRO A 2 -7.08 21.55 36.89
N ILE A 3 -7.23 20.33 36.38
CA ILE A 3 -6.20 19.69 35.56
C ILE A 3 -6.26 20.34 34.18
N ASN A 4 -5.44 21.36 33.96
CA ASN A 4 -5.31 22.02 32.66
C ASN A 4 -4.53 21.13 31.68
N TYR A 5 -5.19 20.15 31.09
CA TYR A 5 -4.63 19.37 29.99
C TYR A 5 -4.80 20.13 28.66
N THR A 6 -3.71 20.65 28.12
CA THR A 6 -3.69 21.28 26.79
C THR A 6 -3.18 20.28 25.76
N HIS A 7 -4.06 19.86 24.85
CA HIS A 7 -3.72 18.90 23.80
C HIS A 7 -2.76 19.53 22.78
N ALA A 8 -1.52 19.03 22.74
CA ALA A 8 -0.55 19.38 21.71
C ALA A 8 -0.75 18.47 20.48
N VAL A 9 -1.40 19.00 19.44
CA VAL A 9 -1.62 18.26 18.19
C VAL A 9 -0.27 17.90 17.57
N HIS A 10 -0.09 16.63 17.22
CA HIS A 10 1.16 16.18 16.61
C HIS A 10 1.36 16.81 15.21
N PRO A 11 2.53 17.39 14.86
CA PRO A 11 2.75 18.12 13.61
C PRO A 11 2.37 17.36 12.32
N ARG A 12 2.59 16.03 12.32
CA ARG A 12 2.21 15.14 11.22
C ARG A 12 0.71 15.16 10.88
N LEU A 13 -0.19 15.52 11.81
CA LEU A 13 -1.64 15.62 11.48
C LEU A 13 -1.89 16.70 10.43
N ALA A 14 -1.24 17.86 10.55
CA ALA A 14 -1.39 18.97 9.61
C ALA A 14 -0.83 18.60 8.24
N GLU A 15 0.36 17.99 8.20
CA GLU A 15 0.98 17.49 6.97
C GLU A 15 0.14 16.40 6.29
N ARG A 16 -0.47 15.51 7.08
CA ARG A 16 -1.33 14.43 6.57
C ARG A 16 -2.63 14.93 5.95
N LYS A 17 -3.25 15.97 6.54
CA LYS A 17 -4.45 16.59 6.00
C LYS A 17 -4.22 17.18 4.59
N ALA A 18 -2.98 17.58 4.29
CA ALA A 18 -2.58 18.13 3.00
C ALA A 18 -2.13 17.08 1.97
N SER A 19 -1.49 15.98 2.40
CA SER A 19 -0.77 15.05 1.49
C SER A 19 -1.56 13.81 1.07
N GLY A 20 -2.58 13.39 1.83
CA GLY A 20 -3.35 12.17 1.53
C GLY A 20 -2.50 10.89 1.52
N PRO A 21 -3.07 9.75 1.10
CA PRO A 21 -2.32 8.50 0.96
C PRO A 21 -1.40 8.57 -0.26
N THR A 22 -0.15 8.14 -0.08
CA THR A 22 0.85 8.05 -1.17
C THR A 22 0.37 7.09 -2.24
N LYS A 23 0.32 7.52 -3.50
CA LYS A 23 -0.10 6.67 -4.62
C LYS A 23 1.11 6.07 -5.32
N THR A 24 0.96 4.89 -5.91
CA THR A 24 2.01 4.22 -6.70
C THR A 24 2.59 5.12 -7.80
N ARG A 25 1.75 6.01 -8.35
CA ARG A 25 2.14 6.99 -9.38
C ARG A 25 3.12 8.06 -8.87
N ASP A 26 3.12 8.35 -7.57
CA ASP A 26 3.98 9.35 -6.95
C ASP A 26 5.38 8.79 -6.69
N VAL A 27 5.49 7.47 -6.48
CA VAL A 27 6.75 6.75 -6.25
C VAL A 27 7.44 6.38 -7.57
N THR A 28 6.65 6.12 -8.61
CA THR A 28 7.18 5.85 -9.95
C THR A 28 7.79 7.15 -10.46
N ARG A 29 9.10 7.18 -10.77
CA ARG A 29 9.92 8.37 -11.12
C ARG A 29 9.52 9.13 -12.41
N LEU A 30 8.24 9.18 -12.74
CA LEU A 30 7.64 9.87 -13.88
C LEU A 30 7.78 11.39 -13.82
N HIS A 31 8.19 11.95 -12.66
CA HIS A 31 8.36 13.38 -12.41
C HIS A 31 9.86 13.76 -12.30
N HIS A 32 10.75 13.13 -13.06
CA HIS A 32 12.17 13.53 -13.11
C HIS A 32 12.37 14.67 -14.14
N PRO A 33 13.26 15.67 -13.90
CA PRO A 33 13.55 16.74 -14.86
C PRO A 33 14.17 16.29 -16.18
N ASN A 34 14.67 15.04 -16.25
CA ASN A 34 15.32 14.51 -17.45
C ASN A 34 14.29 13.79 -18.35
N PRO A 35 14.03 14.28 -19.59
CA PRO A 35 13.01 13.71 -20.47
C PRO A 35 13.31 12.27 -20.91
N ILE A 36 14.59 11.91 -21.07
CA ILE A 36 15.00 10.56 -21.49
C ILE A 36 14.67 9.54 -20.40
N LEU A 37 14.90 9.90 -19.13
CA LEU A 37 14.61 9.01 -18.00
C LEU A 37 13.10 8.76 -17.86
N ARG A 38 12.26 9.77 -18.13
CA ARG A 38 10.79 9.63 -18.15
C ARG A 38 10.33 8.70 -19.26
N PHE A 39 10.92 8.82 -20.45
CA PHE A 39 10.63 7.93 -21.58
C PHE A 39 11.01 6.49 -21.23
N ASN A 40 12.23 6.25 -20.75
CA ASN A 40 12.69 4.91 -20.37
C ASN A 40 11.83 4.30 -19.26
N ALA A 41 11.44 5.08 -18.26
CA ALA A 41 10.54 4.62 -17.21
C ALA A 41 9.17 4.21 -17.76
N ARG A 42 8.63 4.97 -18.73
CA ARG A 42 7.33 4.68 -19.34
C ARG A 42 7.39 3.47 -20.27
N ALA A 43 8.44 3.35 -21.07
CA ALA A 43 8.68 2.19 -21.93
C ALA A 43 8.90 0.92 -21.09
N GLY A 44 9.73 1.00 -20.06
CA GLY A 44 9.97 -0.10 -19.12
C GLY A 44 8.68 -0.56 -18.46
N LEU A 45 7.87 0.37 -17.93
CA LEU A 45 6.57 0.05 -17.35
C LEU A 45 5.61 -0.59 -18.37
N ALA A 46 5.57 -0.08 -19.60
CA ALA A 46 4.72 -0.65 -20.64
C ALA A 46 5.12 -2.09 -20.95
N ILE A 47 6.41 -2.37 -21.11
CA ILE A 47 6.92 -3.72 -21.39
C ILE A 47 6.63 -4.66 -20.21
N THR A 48 6.92 -4.25 -18.98
CA THR A 48 6.71 -5.10 -17.81
C THR A 48 5.24 -5.36 -17.53
N VAL A 49 4.35 -4.43 -17.84
CA VAL A 49 2.89 -4.65 -17.74
C VAL A 49 2.43 -5.67 -18.77
N VAL A 50 2.92 -5.60 -20.01
CA VAL A 50 2.56 -6.57 -21.07
C VAL A 50 3.11 -7.96 -20.77
N VAL A 51 4.40 -8.06 -20.44
CA VAL A 51 5.07 -9.33 -20.11
C VAL A 51 4.58 -9.89 -18.78
N GLY A 52 4.13 -9.03 -17.86
CA GLY A 52 3.54 -9.39 -16.57
C GLY A 52 2.09 -9.86 -16.63
N THR A 53 1.65 -10.41 -17.76
CA THR A 53 0.32 -11.03 -17.93
C THR A 53 0.44 -12.55 -18.04
N MET A 54 -0.58 -13.29 -17.60
CA MET A 54 -0.63 -14.76 -17.80
C MET A 54 -0.61 -15.13 -19.28
N TRP A 55 -1.17 -14.29 -20.15
CA TRP A 55 -1.12 -14.46 -21.60
C TRP A 55 0.31 -14.52 -22.14
N ALA A 56 1.20 -13.68 -21.64
CA ALA A 56 2.61 -13.72 -22.05
C ALA A 56 3.26 -15.06 -21.69
N ALA A 57 2.95 -15.64 -20.52
CA ALA A 57 3.43 -16.97 -20.14
C ALA A 57 2.96 -18.05 -21.13
N TYR A 58 1.69 -17.99 -21.56
CA TYR A 58 1.16 -18.95 -22.54
C TYR A 58 1.80 -18.79 -23.92
N VAL A 59 2.00 -17.55 -24.38
CA VAL A 59 2.68 -17.26 -25.66
C VAL A 59 4.12 -17.76 -25.62
N PHE A 60 4.84 -17.50 -24.52
CA PHE A 60 6.23 -17.98 -24.36
C PHE A 60 6.32 -19.50 -24.26
N ALA A 61 5.37 -20.16 -23.60
CA ALA A 61 5.29 -21.61 -23.60
C ALA A 61 5.05 -22.15 -25.02
N ALA A 62 4.16 -21.53 -25.80
CA ALA A 62 3.92 -21.90 -27.19
C ALA A 62 5.16 -21.69 -28.08
N ILE A 63 5.88 -20.58 -27.91
CA ILE A 63 7.12 -20.30 -28.63
C ILE A 63 8.21 -21.32 -28.25
N ALA A 64 8.35 -21.64 -26.97
CA ALA A 64 9.32 -22.64 -26.53
C ALA A 64 9.06 -24.00 -27.16
N LEU A 65 7.79 -24.42 -27.29
CA LEU A 65 7.43 -25.69 -27.93
C LEU A 65 7.86 -25.81 -29.40
N VAL A 66 8.09 -24.69 -30.11
CA VAL A 66 8.59 -24.72 -31.49
C VAL A 66 9.97 -25.36 -31.58
N SER A 67 10.82 -25.22 -30.56
CA SER A 67 12.16 -25.85 -30.53
C SER A 67 12.19 -27.23 -29.90
N LEU A 68 11.05 -27.76 -29.43
CA LEU A 68 10.96 -29.10 -28.85
C LEU A 68 11.37 -30.22 -29.83
N PRO A 69 10.95 -30.22 -31.11
CA PRO A 69 11.26 -31.31 -32.04
C PRO A 69 12.77 -31.53 -32.21
N ASP A 70 13.55 -30.45 -32.23
CA ASP A 70 15.02 -30.52 -32.41
C ASP A 70 15.75 -31.06 -31.19
N ASN A 71 15.13 -31.02 -30.00
CA ASN A 71 15.76 -31.34 -28.72
C ASN A 71 15.28 -32.68 -28.12
N ILE A 72 14.47 -33.46 -28.85
CA ILE A 72 13.91 -34.73 -28.36
C ILE A 72 14.79 -35.95 -28.66
N HIS A 73 15.83 -35.79 -29.48
CA HIS A 73 16.64 -36.89 -29.99
C HIS A 73 17.48 -37.59 -28.91
N SER A 74 17.89 -36.87 -27.86
CA SER A 74 18.56 -37.47 -26.70
C SER A 74 17.92 -37.02 -25.39
N LYS A 75 17.96 -37.89 -24.38
CA LYS A 75 17.47 -37.57 -23.02
C LYS A 75 18.21 -36.38 -22.40
N GLN A 76 19.49 -36.25 -22.70
CA GLN A 76 20.33 -35.16 -22.18
C GLN A 76 19.94 -33.81 -22.80
N GLU A 77 19.74 -33.75 -24.12
CA GLU A 77 19.24 -32.55 -24.81
C GLU A 77 17.84 -32.17 -24.32
N LEU A 78 16.95 -33.16 -24.13
CA LEU A 78 15.60 -32.89 -23.65
C LEU A 78 15.61 -32.26 -22.25
N ILE A 79 16.39 -32.82 -21.31
CA ILE A 79 16.50 -32.28 -19.95
C ILE A 79 17.10 -30.87 -19.97
N LEU A 80 18.12 -30.65 -20.79
CA LEU A 80 18.74 -29.33 -20.96
C LEU A 80 17.76 -28.31 -21.53
N TRP A 81 16.99 -28.69 -22.55
CA TRP A 81 15.97 -27.83 -23.16
C TRP A 81 14.85 -27.50 -22.17
N ILE A 82 14.34 -28.48 -21.40
CA ILE A 82 13.30 -28.24 -20.38
C ILE A 82 13.81 -27.24 -19.34
N SER A 83 14.98 -27.51 -18.74
CA SER A 83 15.50 -26.72 -17.62
C SER A 83 15.95 -25.31 -18.03
N SER A 84 16.57 -25.17 -19.21
CA SER A 84 17.20 -23.92 -19.62
C SER A 84 16.36 -23.09 -20.58
N SER A 85 15.73 -23.70 -21.59
CA SER A 85 14.99 -22.95 -22.61
C SER A 85 13.52 -22.79 -22.23
N PHE A 86 12.85 -23.87 -21.83
CA PHE A 86 11.43 -23.85 -21.53
C PHE A 86 11.13 -23.20 -20.16
N LEU A 87 11.68 -23.75 -19.08
CA LEU A 87 11.44 -23.25 -17.72
C LEU A 87 11.87 -21.78 -17.61
N GLN A 88 13.08 -21.43 -18.04
CA GLN A 88 13.57 -20.05 -17.90
C GLN A 88 12.69 -19.04 -18.64
N LEU A 89 12.28 -19.34 -19.88
CA LEU A 89 11.48 -18.42 -20.68
C LEU A 89 10.09 -18.21 -20.07
N VAL A 90 9.45 -19.29 -19.59
CA VAL A 90 8.10 -19.26 -19.02
C VAL A 90 8.08 -18.71 -17.59
N LEU A 91 9.14 -18.95 -16.81
CA LEU A 91 9.24 -18.47 -15.43
C LEU A 91 9.28 -16.95 -15.33
N LEU A 92 9.89 -16.25 -16.31
CA LEU A 92 10.01 -14.79 -16.27
C LEU A 92 8.64 -14.07 -16.18
N PRO A 93 7.68 -14.27 -17.12
CA PRO A 93 6.31 -13.74 -16.98
C PRO A 93 5.60 -14.17 -15.69
N ILE A 94 5.72 -15.44 -15.30
CA ILE A 94 5.02 -15.99 -14.11
C ILE A 94 5.47 -15.29 -12.84
N ILE A 95 6.78 -15.09 -12.68
CA ILE A 95 7.36 -14.37 -11.54
C ILE A 95 6.83 -12.93 -11.52
N ILE A 96 6.82 -12.24 -12.66
CA ILE A 96 6.33 -10.86 -12.75
C ILE A 96 4.84 -10.78 -12.41
N VAL A 97 4.02 -11.70 -12.90
CA VAL A 97 2.58 -11.78 -12.54
C VAL A 97 2.43 -11.98 -11.03
N GLY A 98 3.18 -12.91 -10.45
CA GLY A 98 3.17 -13.17 -9.01
C GLY A 98 3.55 -11.94 -8.19
N GLN A 99 4.59 -11.23 -8.60
CA GLN A 99 5.02 -9.98 -7.98
C GLN A 99 3.97 -8.88 -8.12
N ASN A 100 3.34 -8.73 -9.29
CA ASN A 100 2.27 -7.76 -9.52
C ASN A 100 1.04 -8.01 -8.64
N ILE A 101 0.67 -9.28 -8.44
CA ILE A 101 -0.43 -9.66 -7.54
C ILE A 101 -0.08 -9.32 -6.09
N GLN A 102 1.13 -9.68 -5.65
CA GLN A 102 1.60 -9.38 -4.29
C GLN A 102 1.69 -7.87 -4.04
N ALA A 103 2.18 -7.09 -5.02
CA ALA A 103 2.24 -5.63 -4.94
C ALA A 103 0.85 -5.01 -4.81
N ARG A 104 -0.12 -5.44 -5.63
CA ARG A 104 -1.52 -4.97 -5.54
C ARG A 104 -2.17 -5.32 -4.19
N ALA A 105 -1.92 -6.52 -3.67
CA ALA A 105 -2.42 -6.92 -2.36
C ALA A 105 -1.76 -6.12 -1.22
N SER A 106 -0.48 -5.77 -1.37
CA SER A 106 0.23 -4.89 -0.42
C SER A 106 -0.34 -3.47 -0.47
N ASP A 107 -0.54 -2.91 -1.66
CA ASP A 107 -1.12 -1.57 -1.86
C ASP A 107 -2.53 -1.50 -1.27
N LYS A 108 -3.35 -2.55 -1.48
CA LYS A 108 -4.70 -2.63 -0.91
C LYS A 108 -4.68 -2.66 0.61
N ARG A 109 -3.82 -3.50 1.22
CA ARG A 109 -3.66 -3.55 2.69
C ARG A 109 -3.16 -2.22 3.25
N ALA A 110 -2.25 -1.54 2.56
CA ALA A 110 -1.77 -0.22 2.97
C ALA A 110 -2.90 0.83 2.91
N GLU A 111 -3.76 0.79 1.88
CA GLU A 111 -4.94 1.65 1.79
C GLU A 111 -5.95 1.38 2.92
N ASP A 112 -6.22 0.12 3.22
CA ASP A 112 -7.13 -0.25 4.32
C ASP A 112 -6.57 0.17 5.67
N THR A 113 -5.28 -0.08 5.92
CA THR A 113 -4.58 0.39 7.13
C THR A 113 -4.65 1.91 7.26
N TYR A 114 -4.53 2.64 6.16
CA TYR A 114 -4.67 4.09 6.15
C TYR A 114 -6.08 4.53 6.56
N LYS A 115 -7.13 3.89 6.02
CA LYS A 115 -8.52 4.20 6.36
C LYS A 115 -8.84 3.87 7.81
N ASP A 116 -8.36 2.73 8.30
CA ASP A 116 -8.53 2.32 9.69
C ASP A 116 -7.85 3.33 10.64
N ALA A 117 -6.64 3.78 10.31
CA ALA A 117 -5.94 4.79 11.09
C ALA A 117 -6.68 6.15 11.10
N ASP A 118 -7.26 6.54 9.97
CA ASP A 118 -8.07 7.77 9.87
C ASP A 118 -9.34 7.67 10.74
N ALA A 119 -10.03 6.53 10.71
CA ALA A 119 -11.19 6.26 11.55
C ALA A 119 -10.83 6.31 13.04
N VAL A 120 -9.75 5.64 13.46
CA VAL A 120 -9.27 5.66 14.84
C VAL A 120 -8.93 7.09 15.29
N LEU A 121 -8.31 7.89 14.42
CA LEU A 121 -7.99 9.28 14.73
C LEU A 121 -9.26 10.12 14.90
N HIS A 122 -10.27 9.92 14.05
CA HIS A 122 -11.57 10.58 14.18
C HIS A 122 -12.26 10.23 15.50
N GLU A 123 -12.36 8.94 15.83
CA GLU A 123 -12.94 8.47 17.10
C GLU A 123 -12.15 8.99 18.32
N SER A 124 -10.82 9.09 18.22
CA SER A 124 -9.99 9.66 19.29
C SER A 124 -10.32 11.14 19.54
N VAL A 125 -10.63 11.90 18.49
CA VAL A 125 -11.06 13.31 18.62
C VAL A 125 -12.46 13.41 19.24
N GLU A 126 -13.38 12.53 18.86
CA GLU A 126 -14.72 12.47 19.47
C GLU A 126 -14.67 12.11 20.95
N ILE A 127 -13.85 11.13 21.34
CA ILE A 127 -13.63 10.79 22.76
C ILE A 127 -13.10 12.01 23.53
N GLN A 128 -12.16 12.77 22.97
CA GLN A 128 -11.66 13.99 23.62
C GLN A 128 -12.75 15.05 23.77
N ALA A 129 -13.62 15.23 22.78
CA ALA A 129 -14.75 16.14 22.86
C ALA A 129 -15.74 15.70 23.94
N HIS A 130 -16.02 14.40 24.03
CA HIS A 130 -16.88 13.81 25.03
C HIS A 130 -16.31 13.98 26.45
N LEU A 131 -15.00 13.76 26.65
CA LEU A 131 -14.33 13.99 27.94
C LEU A 131 -14.45 15.45 28.39
N LYS A 132 -14.26 16.41 27.49
CA LYS A 132 -14.47 17.84 27.81
C LYS A 132 -15.91 18.15 28.23
N ALA A 133 -16.89 17.51 27.58
CA ALA A 133 -18.29 17.67 27.96
C ALA A 133 -18.55 17.06 29.36
N GLN A 134 -17.95 15.91 29.67
CA GLN A 134 -18.02 15.31 31.01
C GLN A 134 -17.38 16.20 32.08
N ASP A 135 -16.20 16.77 31.80
CA ASP A 135 -15.51 17.69 32.72
C ASP A 135 -16.40 18.90 33.08
N ALA A 136 -17.11 19.45 32.09
CA ALA A 136 -18.04 20.57 32.30
C ALA A 136 -19.25 20.18 33.18
N GLU A 137 -19.79 18.96 33.06
CA GLU A 137 -20.87 18.48 33.92
C GLU A 137 -20.36 18.18 35.35
N ILE A 138 -19.16 17.61 35.49
CA ILE A 138 -18.53 17.38 36.79
C ILE A 138 -18.32 18.69 37.53
N GLU A 139 -17.90 19.76 36.82
CA GLU A 139 -17.74 21.09 37.39
C GLU A 139 -19.07 21.64 37.94
N LYS A 140 -20.18 21.46 37.22
CA LYS A 140 -21.52 21.85 37.71
C LYS A 140 -21.91 21.08 38.97
N ILE A 141 -21.68 19.77 39.01
CA ILE A 141 -21.98 18.94 40.19
C ILE A 141 -21.15 19.41 41.39
N LEU A 142 -19.85 19.70 41.19
CA LEU A 142 -18.97 20.24 42.23
C LEU A 142 -19.51 21.56 42.80
N GLN A 143 -19.94 22.49 41.95
CA GLN A 143 -20.54 23.76 42.38
C GLN A 143 -21.82 23.54 43.18
N MET A 144 -22.68 22.60 42.77
CA MET A 144 -23.91 22.26 43.52
C MET A 144 -23.61 21.69 44.90
N VAL A 145 -22.61 20.80 45.01
CA VAL A 145 -22.19 20.20 46.28
C VAL A 145 -21.57 21.24 47.22
N GLU A 146 -20.73 22.14 46.70
CA GLU A 146 -20.19 23.27 47.49
C GLU A 146 -21.30 24.19 48.00
N GLY A 147 -22.29 24.49 47.14
CA GLY A 147 -23.49 25.26 47.52
C GLY A 147 -24.25 24.61 48.69
N MET A 148 -24.51 23.30 48.62
CA MET A 148 -25.15 22.56 49.72
C MET A 148 -24.32 22.57 51.02
N ARG A 149 -22.99 22.44 50.92
CA ARG A 149 -22.11 22.48 52.10
C ARG A 149 -22.08 23.85 52.76
N SER A 150 -22.22 24.93 52.01
CA SER A 150 -22.24 26.30 52.55
C SER A 150 -23.56 26.69 53.23
N ALA A 151 -24.63 25.94 52.95
CA ALA A 151 -25.97 26.17 53.52
C ALA A 151 -26.25 25.36 54.79
N SER A 152 -25.35 24.44 55.17
CA SER A 152 -25.43 23.60 56.37
C SER A 152 -24.43 24.03 57.43
#